data_AF-A0A378B797-F1
#
_entry.id   AF-A0A378B797-F1
#
_cell.length_a   1.000
_cell.length_b   1.000
_cell.length_c   1.000
_cell.angle_alpha   90.00
_cell.angle_beta   90.00
_cell.angle_gamma   90.00
#
_symmetry.space_group_name_H-M   'P 1'
#
loop_
_entity.id
_entity.type
_entity.pdbx_description
1 polymer ?
#
loop_
_entity_poly.entity_id
_entity_poly.type
_entity_poly.pdbx_seq_one_letter_code
_entity_poly.pdbx_strand_id
1 'polypeptide(L)'
;MHIALKNGSNIALLNAIGHVIIEEDLYDKSFVASRSEGFEEYRKIVEGYTPESVEEITGVSAQEIRACARMYASAKSAAILWGMGVTQFYQGVETVRSLTSLAILTGNLGKPSVGVNPVRGQNNVQGACDMGALPDTYPGYQYVKFPENREKFAKAWGVESLPAHTGYRISELPHRAAHGEVRAAYIMGEDPLQTDAELSAVRKAFDDLELVIVQDIFMTKTASAADVILPSTSWGEHEGV
;
A
#
# COMPACT_ATOMS: atom_id res chain seq x y z
N MET A 1 -19.63 -5.60 -16.23
CA MET A 1 -18.63 -6.05 -17.22
C MET A 1 -17.47 -6.66 -16.44
N HIS A 2 -16.93 -7.79 -16.89
CA HIS A 2 -15.79 -8.46 -16.25
C HIS A 2 -14.60 -8.37 -17.20
N ILE A 3 -13.48 -7.79 -16.74
CA ILE A 3 -12.25 -7.68 -17.52
C ILE A 3 -11.26 -8.74 -17.02
N ALA A 4 -11.19 -9.86 -17.74
CA ALA A 4 -10.36 -11.00 -17.40
C ALA A 4 -8.92 -10.83 -17.91
N LEU A 5 -8.24 -9.79 -17.42
CA LEU A 5 -6.85 -9.51 -17.80
C LEU A 5 -5.89 -10.64 -17.39
N LYS A 6 -4.80 -10.81 -18.15
CA LYS A 6 -3.67 -11.66 -17.81
C LYS A 6 -3.00 -11.18 -16.51
N ASN A 7 -2.51 -12.12 -15.71
CA ASN A 7 -1.86 -11.80 -14.44
C ASN A 7 -0.64 -10.88 -14.66
N GLY A 8 -0.55 -9.81 -13.89
CA GLY A 8 0.56 -8.85 -13.95
C GLY A 8 0.43 -7.77 -15.03
N SER A 9 -0.60 -7.78 -15.87
CA SER A 9 -0.77 -6.79 -16.96
C SER A 9 -1.49 -5.50 -16.54
N ASN A 10 -1.45 -5.15 -15.25
CA ASN A 10 -2.29 -4.09 -14.68
C ASN A 10 -2.03 -2.71 -15.32
N ILE A 11 -0.77 -2.28 -15.37
CA ILE A 11 -0.40 -0.97 -15.92
C ILE A 11 -0.76 -0.86 -17.41
N ALA A 12 -0.57 -1.93 -18.19
CA ALA A 12 -0.94 -1.93 -19.61
C ALA A 12 -2.43 -1.65 -19.79
N LEU A 13 -3.29 -2.32 -19.02
CA LEU A 13 -4.73 -2.09 -19.05
C LEU A 13 -5.09 -0.67 -18.59
N LEU A 14 -4.53 -0.21 -17.46
CA LEU A 14 -4.87 1.09 -16.89
C LEU A 14 -4.44 2.26 -17.79
N ASN A 15 -3.26 2.17 -18.39
CA ASN A 15 -2.80 3.16 -19.35
C ASN A 15 -3.69 3.17 -20.60
N ALA A 16 -4.14 2.02 -21.09
CA ALA A 16 -5.06 1.97 -22.22
C ALA A 16 -6.47 2.49 -21.89
N ILE A 17 -6.94 2.30 -20.66
CA ILE A 17 -8.16 2.97 -20.18
C ILE A 17 -7.95 4.49 -20.15
N GLY A 18 -6.83 4.95 -19.59
CA GLY A 18 -6.46 6.36 -19.56
C GLY A 18 -6.33 6.98 -20.96
N HIS A 19 -5.74 6.23 -21.90
CA HIS A 19 -5.64 6.60 -23.30
C HIS A 19 -7.01 6.90 -23.89
N VAL A 20 -7.95 5.95 -23.80
CA VAL A 20 -9.31 6.13 -24.35
C VAL A 20 -10.03 7.32 -23.73
N ILE A 21 -9.92 7.50 -22.40
CA ILE A 21 -10.58 8.62 -21.71
C ILE A 21 -10.05 9.97 -22.23
N ILE A 22 -8.75 10.07 -22.52
CA ILE A 22 -8.15 11.31 -23.05
C ILE A 22 -8.43 11.47 -24.55
N GLU A 23 -8.21 10.42 -25.35
CA GLU A 23 -8.39 10.41 -26.81
C GLU A 23 -9.82 10.82 -27.19
N GLU A 24 -10.81 10.33 -26.45
CA GLU A 24 -12.22 10.59 -26.70
C GLU A 24 -12.77 11.81 -25.94
N ASP A 25 -11.90 12.59 -25.29
CA ASP A 25 -12.25 13.83 -24.57
C ASP A 25 -13.29 13.61 -23.45
N LEU A 26 -13.25 12.45 -22.79
CA LEU A 26 -14.24 12.02 -21.77
C LEU A 26 -13.88 12.44 -20.34
N TYR A 27 -12.73 13.09 -20.16
CA TYR A 27 -12.23 13.48 -18.84
C TYR A 27 -12.84 14.81 -18.36
N ASP A 28 -12.87 15.02 -17.05
CA ASP A 28 -13.34 16.26 -16.44
C ASP A 28 -12.24 17.33 -16.53
N LYS A 29 -12.25 18.09 -17.64
CA LYS A 29 -11.29 19.18 -17.89
C LYS A 29 -11.23 20.21 -16.76
N SER A 30 -12.38 20.55 -16.18
CA SER A 30 -12.47 21.56 -15.12
C SER A 30 -11.83 21.04 -13.84
N PHE A 31 -12.12 19.79 -13.47
CA PHE A 31 -11.50 19.15 -12.31
C PHE A 31 -10.00 18.99 -12.51
N VAL A 32 -9.56 18.48 -13.65
CA VAL A 32 -8.13 18.32 -13.98
C VAL A 32 -7.41 19.66 -13.90
N ALA A 33 -7.95 20.73 -14.51
CA ALA A 33 -7.31 22.04 -14.50
C ALA A 33 -7.23 22.69 -13.11
N SER A 34 -8.22 22.44 -12.23
CA SER A 34 -8.33 23.14 -10.94
C SER A 34 -7.81 22.35 -9.73
N ARG A 35 -7.67 21.01 -9.84
CA ARG A 35 -7.40 20.12 -8.71
C ARG A 35 -6.32 19.08 -8.99
N SER A 36 -5.61 19.15 -10.11
CA SER A 36 -4.54 18.21 -10.43
C SER A 36 -3.31 18.90 -11.00
N GLU A 37 -2.21 18.15 -11.04
CA GLU A 37 -0.95 18.51 -11.68
C GLU A 37 -0.41 17.30 -12.45
N GLY A 38 0.51 17.51 -13.39
CA GLY A 38 1.14 16.41 -14.13
C GLY A 38 0.32 15.80 -15.27
N PHE A 39 -0.78 16.43 -15.69
CA PHE A 39 -1.67 15.90 -16.73
C PHE A 39 -0.95 15.73 -18.08
N GLU A 40 -0.12 16.68 -18.48
CA GLU A 40 0.58 16.65 -19.77
C GLU A 40 1.63 15.54 -19.81
N GLU A 41 2.34 15.31 -18.71
CA GLU A 41 3.28 14.20 -18.54
C GLU A 41 2.55 12.86 -18.60
N TYR A 42 1.42 12.74 -17.90
CA TYR A 42 0.59 11.54 -17.95
C TYR A 42 0.03 11.28 -19.35
N ARG A 43 -0.47 12.32 -20.03
CA ARG A 43 -1.00 12.22 -21.41
C ARG A 43 0.03 11.63 -22.36
N LYS A 44 1.28 12.12 -22.31
CA LYS A 44 2.39 11.62 -23.14
C LYS A 44 2.66 10.14 -22.91
N ILE A 45 2.52 9.67 -21.67
CA ILE A 45 2.71 8.24 -21.35
C ILE A 45 1.60 7.42 -21.99
N VAL A 46 0.33 7.78 -21.76
CA VAL A 46 -0.80 6.95 -22.22
C VAL A 46 -1.07 7.07 -23.72
N GLU A 47 -0.58 8.10 -24.40
CA GLU A 47 -0.71 8.27 -25.85
C GLU A 47 -0.25 7.03 -26.64
N GLY A 48 0.83 6.37 -26.21
CA GLY A 48 1.33 5.15 -26.85
C GLY A 48 0.59 3.85 -26.48
N TYR A 49 -0.28 3.88 -25.47
CA TYR A 49 -1.01 2.70 -24.98
C TYR A 49 -2.41 2.66 -25.62
N THR A 50 -2.47 2.58 -26.95
CA THR A 50 -3.76 2.34 -27.60
C THR A 50 -4.35 1.01 -27.13
N PRO A 51 -5.70 0.86 -27.06
CA PRO A 51 -6.33 -0.42 -26.74
C PRO A 51 -5.81 -1.59 -27.59
N GLU A 52 -5.54 -1.33 -28.86
CA GLU A 52 -5.01 -2.31 -29.81
C GLU A 52 -3.56 -2.71 -29.50
N SER A 53 -2.72 -1.79 -28.98
CA SER A 53 -1.32 -2.11 -28.66
C SER A 53 -1.15 -2.99 -27.43
N VAL A 54 -2.19 -3.08 -26.58
CA VAL A 54 -2.14 -3.83 -25.32
C VAL A 54 -2.98 -5.12 -25.33
N GLU A 55 -3.65 -5.47 -26.42
CA GLU A 55 -4.51 -6.68 -26.47
C GLU A 55 -3.74 -7.95 -26.14
N GLU A 56 -2.54 -8.13 -26.70
CA GLU A 56 -1.73 -9.33 -26.44
C GLU A 56 -1.22 -9.37 -24.98
N ILE A 57 -0.79 -8.22 -24.46
CA ILE A 57 -0.24 -8.09 -23.10
C ILE A 57 -1.33 -8.35 -22.06
N THR A 58 -2.50 -7.75 -22.27
CA THR A 58 -3.62 -7.82 -21.33
C THR A 58 -4.48 -9.06 -21.52
N GLY A 59 -4.51 -9.65 -22.71
CA GLY A 59 -5.48 -10.69 -23.07
C GLY A 59 -6.93 -10.19 -23.14
N VAL A 60 -7.14 -8.87 -23.20
CA VAL A 60 -8.45 -8.21 -23.24
C VAL A 60 -8.60 -7.54 -24.60
N SER A 61 -9.76 -7.66 -25.23
CA SER A 61 -9.96 -7.03 -26.54
C SER A 61 -9.98 -5.50 -26.45
N ALA A 62 -9.51 -4.82 -27.49
CA ALA A 62 -9.53 -3.37 -27.60
C ALA A 62 -10.95 -2.81 -27.41
N GLN A 63 -11.96 -3.54 -27.90
CA GLN A 63 -13.37 -3.20 -27.72
C GLN A 63 -13.80 -3.22 -26.25
N GLU A 64 -13.40 -4.23 -25.48
CA GLU A 64 -13.71 -4.31 -24.04
C GLU A 64 -12.99 -3.21 -23.25
N ILE A 65 -11.75 -2.89 -23.59
CA ILE A 65 -11.00 -1.78 -22.97
C ILE A 65 -11.72 -0.45 -23.22
N ARG A 66 -12.10 -0.16 -24.47
CA ARG A 66 -12.86 1.05 -24.82
C ARG A 66 -14.21 1.10 -24.10
N ALA A 67 -14.94 -0.03 -24.06
CA ALA A 67 -16.20 -0.13 -23.34
C ALA A 67 -16.02 0.13 -21.82
N CYS A 68 -14.94 -0.38 -21.22
CA CYS A 68 -14.60 -0.14 -19.82
C CYS A 68 -14.34 1.35 -19.55
N ALA A 69 -13.48 1.96 -20.36
CA ALA A 69 -13.09 3.36 -20.23
C ALA A 69 -14.30 4.29 -20.33
N ARG A 70 -15.13 4.10 -21.36
CA ARG A 70 -16.36 4.86 -21.57
C ARG A 70 -17.36 4.64 -20.43
N MET A 71 -17.55 3.39 -19.98
CA MET A 71 -18.46 3.08 -18.87
C MET A 71 -18.04 3.80 -17.58
N TYR A 72 -16.75 3.75 -17.24
CA TYR A 72 -16.22 4.41 -16.06
C TYR A 72 -16.30 5.94 -16.16
N ALA A 73 -15.87 6.54 -17.28
CA ALA A 73 -15.85 7.99 -17.45
C ALA A 73 -17.25 8.62 -17.59
N SER A 74 -18.21 7.89 -18.17
CA SER A 74 -19.60 8.38 -18.33
C SER A 74 -20.42 8.32 -17.04
N ALA A 75 -19.96 7.59 -16.02
CA ALA A 75 -20.69 7.46 -14.76
C ALA A 75 -20.68 8.80 -14.00
N LYS A 76 -21.87 9.26 -13.57
CA LYS A 76 -22.01 10.49 -12.76
C LYS A 76 -21.16 10.46 -11.47
N SER A 77 -21.09 9.28 -10.88
CA SER A 77 -20.25 8.96 -9.72
C SER A 77 -19.72 7.54 -9.89
N ALA A 78 -18.40 7.37 -9.77
CA ALA A 78 -17.75 6.07 -9.74
C ALA A 78 -16.75 5.98 -8.59
N ALA A 79 -16.72 4.82 -7.93
CA ALA A 79 -15.76 4.51 -6.87
C ALA A 79 -14.85 3.36 -7.33
N ILE A 80 -13.55 3.53 -7.16
CA ILE A 80 -12.59 2.45 -7.37
C ILE A 80 -12.37 1.76 -6.03
N LEU A 81 -12.61 0.45 -5.99
CA LEU A 81 -12.27 -0.42 -4.86
C LEU A 81 -11.14 -1.34 -5.31
N TRP A 82 -10.06 -1.45 -4.53
CA TRP A 82 -8.98 -2.39 -4.82
C TRP A 82 -8.39 -3.01 -3.55
N GLY A 83 -7.59 -4.06 -3.74
CA GLY A 83 -6.90 -4.78 -2.66
C GLY A 83 -5.57 -5.37 -3.14
N MET A 84 -5.23 -6.55 -2.63
CA MET A 84 -3.88 -7.14 -2.80
C MET A 84 -3.54 -7.54 -4.24
N GLY A 85 -4.54 -7.77 -5.10
CA GLY A 85 -4.33 -7.98 -6.54
C GLY A 85 -3.70 -6.79 -7.28
N VAL A 86 -3.57 -5.64 -6.59
CA VAL A 86 -2.81 -4.47 -7.04
C VAL A 86 -1.47 -4.41 -6.33
N THR A 87 -1.46 -4.41 -5.00
CA THR A 87 -0.26 -4.06 -4.20
C THR A 87 0.78 -5.17 -4.09
N GLN A 88 0.42 -6.44 -4.29
CA GLN A 88 1.35 -7.59 -4.23
C GLN A 88 2.01 -7.93 -5.57
N PHE A 89 1.98 -6.99 -6.51
CA PHE A 89 2.82 -7.02 -7.70
C PHE A 89 3.97 -6.03 -7.54
N TYR A 90 5.10 -6.31 -8.18
CA TYR A 90 6.28 -5.43 -8.13
C TYR A 90 5.95 -3.98 -8.53
N GLN A 91 5.11 -3.78 -9.56
CA GLN A 91 4.63 -2.46 -9.98
C GLN A 91 3.37 -1.99 -9.21
N GLY A 92 3.17 -2.47 -7.99
CA GLY A 92 1.95 -2.24 -7.22
C GLY A 92 1.75 -0.77 -6.85
N VAL A 93 2.84 -0.07 -6.51
CA VAL A 93 2.80 1.37 -6.20
C VAL A 93 2.39 2.17 -7.44
N GLU A 94 2.97 1.88 -8.59
CA GLU A 94 2.63 2.52 -9.87
C GLU A 94 1.18 2.21 -10.25
N THR A 95 0.71 0.99 -9.98
CA THR A 95 -0.67 0.58 -10.29
C THR A 95 -1.67 1.33 -9.43
N VAL A 96 -1.39 1.52 -8.13
CA VAL A 96 -2.21 2.38 -7.25
C VAL A 96 -2.25 3.82 -7.77
N ARG A 97 -1.09 4.37 -8.15
CA ARG A 97 -1.02 5.73 -8.71
C ARG A 97 -1.81 5.83 -10.02
N SER A 98 -1.71 4.84 -10.90
CA SER A 98 -2.43 4.81 -12.18
C SER A 98 -3.95 4.70 -11.99
N LEU A 99 -4.44 3.85 -11.08
CA LEU A 99 -5.86 3.84 -10.66
C LEU A 99 -6.31 5.20 -10.14
N THR A 100 -5.49 5.83 -9.31
CA THR A 100 -5.78 7.16 -8.77
C THR A 100 -5.82 8.22 -9.86
N SER A 101 -4.93 8.14 -10.84
CA SER A 101 -4.92 9.02 -12.02
C SER A 101 -6.23 8.92 -12.80
N LEU A 102 -6.83 7.73 -12.96
CA LEU A 102 -8.14 7.60 -13.60
C LEU A 102 -9.27 8.29 -12.81
N ALA A 103 -9.24 8.20 -11.48
CA ALA A 103 -10.21 8.89 -10.63
C ALA A 103 -10.04 10.42 -10.67
N ILE A 104 -8.80 10.92 -10.73
CA ILE A 104 -8.50 12.35 -10.94
C ILE A 104 -9.02 12.78 -12.31
N LEU A 105 -8.70 12.02 -13.36
CA LEU A 105 -9.07 12.32 -14.74
C LEU A 105 -10.59 12.44 -14.91
N THR A 106 -11.35 11.66 -14.17
CA THR A 106 -12.82 11.62 -14.25
C THR A 106 -13.54 12.44 -13.17
N GLY A 107 -12.81 13.23 -12.37
CA GLY A 107 -13.41 14.04 -11.30
C GLY A 107 -14.14 13.21 -10.23
N ASN A 108 -13.71 11.97 -10.03
CA ASN A 108 -14.27 11.00 -9.08
C ASN A 108 -13.54 11.05 -7.74
N LEU A 109 -13.29 12.27 -7.24
CA LEU A 109 -12.69 12.57 -5.94
C LEU A 109 -13.36 13.78 -5.28
N GLY A 110 -13.30 13.85 -3.94
CA GLY A 110 -13.76 15.02 -3.19
C GLY A 110 -15.28 15.20 -3.09
N LYS A 111 -16.07 14.17 -3.43
CA LYS A 111 -17.54 14.15 -3.29
C LYS A 111 -18.01 12.80 -2.74
N PRO A 112 -19.25 12.68 -2.23
CA PRO A 112 -19.79 11.40 -1.77
C PRO A 112 -19.93 10.38 -2.91
N SER A 113 -19.87 9.09 -2.57
CA SER A 113 -20.09 7.95 -3.48
C SER A 113 -19.12 7.88 -4.67
N VAL A 114 -17.94 8.49 -4.53
CA VAL A 114 -16.79 8.33 -5.43
C VAL A 114 -15.54 8.03 -4.62
N GLY A 115 -14.39 7.94 -5.29
CA GLY A 115 -13.11 7.94 -4.64
C GLY A 115 -12.27 6.72 -4.97
N VAL A 116 -11.12 6.67 -4.29
CA VAL A 116 -10.09 5.67 -4.47
C VAL A 116 -9.94 4.94 -3.13
N ASN A 117 -10.37 3.68 -3.09
CA ASN A 117 -10.64 2.98 -1.84
C ASN A 117 -9.80 1.70 -1.76
N PRO A 118 -8.59 1.75 -1.18
CA PRO A 118 -7.86 0.55 -0.82
C PRO A 118 -8.59 -0.13 0.34
N VAL A 119 -9.31 -1.21 0.07
CA VAL A 119 -10.00 -1.98 1.10
C VAL A 119 -8.95 -2.84 1.81
N ARG A 120 -8.54 -2.39 2.99
CA ARG A 120 -7.50 -3.07 3.77
C ARG A 120 -8.03 -4.37 4.39
N GLY A 121 -7.13 -5.33 4.61
CA GLY A 121 -7.49 -6.71 4.96
C GLY A 121 -7.75 -6.96 6.45
N GLN A 122 -6.72 -6.76 7.29
CA GLN A 122 -6.81 -7.06 8.72
C GLN A 122 -7.65 -6.03 9.48
N ASN A 123 -8.30 -6.46 10.57
CA ASN A 123 -9.24 -5.63 11.33
C ASN A 123 -8.69 -4.26 11.74
N ASN A 124 -7.41 -4.19 12.15
CA ASN A 124 -6.81 -2.97 12.68
C ASN A 124 -5.51 -2.56 11.98
N VAL A 125 -5.27 -3.02 10.74
CA VAL A 125 -4.12 -2.51 9.96
C VAL A 125 -4.24 -1.01 9.69
N GLN A 126 -5.46 -0.47 9.66
CA GLN A 126 -5.69 0.98 9.61
C GLN A 126 -5.25 1.65 10.92
N GLY A 127 -5.76 1.18 12.07
CA GLY A 127 -5.44 1.79 13.36
C GLY A 127 -3.97 1.63 13.76
N ALA A 128 -3.31 0.52 13.42
CA ALA A 128 -1.87 0.35 13.63
C ALA A 128 -1.06 1.45 12.90
N CYS A 129 -1.40 1.73 11.63
CA CYS A 129 -0.82 2.85 10.90
C CYS A 129 -1.17 4.20 11.55
N ASP A 130 -2.42 4.39 11.98
CA ASP A 130 -2.87 5.61 12.64
C ASP A 130 -2.12 5.85 13.96
N MET A 131 -1.72 4.78 14.67
CA MET A 131 -0.93 4.82 15.89
C MET A 131 0.58 4.95 15.65
N GLY A 132 1.03 5.12 14.40
CA GLY A 132 2.44 5.28 14.09
C GLY A 132 3.25 3.99 14.22
N ALA A 133 2.63 2.82 14.04
CA ALA A 133 3.34 1.55 13.84
C ALA A 133 3.95 1.49 12.41
N LEU A 134 4.67 2.56 12.06
CA LEU A 134 5.32 2.79 10.78
C LEU A 134 6.66 3.48 11.09
N PRO A 135 7.74 3.14 10.37
CA PRO A 135 9.09 3.56 10.76
C PRO A 135 9.37 5.04 10.55
N ASP A 136 8.48 5.79 9.90
CA ASP A 136 8.69 7.18 9.49
C ASP A 136 7.68 8.18 10.08
N THR A 137 6.74 7.74 10.91
CA THR A 137 5.70 8.61 11.46
C THR A 137 5.34 8.31 12.91
N TYR A 138 5.00 9.35 13.64
CA TYR A 138 4.27 9.27 14.90
C TYR A 138 2.76 9.00 14.67
N PRO A 139 1.96 8.77 15.73
CA PRO A 139 0.50 8.70 15.61
C PRO A 139 -0.09 9.90 14.87
N GLY A 140 -1.14 9.66 14.07
CA GLY A 140 -1.82 10.68 13.27
C GLY A 140 -1.07 11.13 12.01
N TYR A 141 -0.22 10.26 11.44
CA TYR A 141 0.56 10.53 10.22
C TYR A 141 1.48 11.75 10.31
N GLN A 142 2.05 11.97 11.50
CA GLN A 142 2.97 13.06 11.78
C GLN A 142 4.41 12.60 11.60
N TYR A 143 4.96 12.86 10.42
CA TYR A 143 6.28 12.35 10.04
C TYR A 143 7.39 12.77 11.02
N VAL A 144 8.26 11.81 11.33
CA VAL A 144 9.40 12.00 12.25
C VAL A 144 10.41 12.99 11.70
N LYS A 145 10.48 13.18 10.36
CA LYS A 145 11.43 14.09 9.70
C LYS A 145 11.19 15.56 10.04
N PHE A 146 9.97 15.93 10.42
CA PHE A 146 9.59 17.30 10.72
C PHE A 146 9.97 17.69 12.16
N PRO A 147 10.85 18.70 12.35
CA PRO A 147 11.32 19.11 13.68
C PRO A 147 10.19 19.47 14.67
N GLU A 148 9.15 20.14 14.19
CA GLU A 148 8.00 20.58 15.00
C GLU A 148 7.23 19.41 15.61
N ASN A 149 7.13 18.29 14.87
CA ASN A 149 6.52 17.07 15.39
C ASN A 149 7.39 16.46 16.48
N ARG A 150 8.71 16.37 16.23
CA ARG A 150 9.65 15.82 17.21
C ARG A 150 9.66 16.62 18.51
N GLU A 151 9.68 17.95 18.42
CA GLU A 151 9.63 18.83 19.60
C GLU A 151 8.37 18.56 20.43
N LYS A 152 7.22 18.50 19.77
CA LYS A 152 5.94 18.22 20.43
C LYS A 152 5.94 16.87 21.16
N PHE A 153 6.35 15.80 20.47
CA PHE A 153 6.34 14.44 21.05
C PHE A 153 7.42 14.28 22.13
N ALA A 154 8.64 14.81 21.92
CA ALA A 154 9.71 14.76 22.90
C ALA A 154 9.31 15.46 24.21
N LYS A 155 8.71 16.65 24.10
CA LYS A 155 8.14 17.37 25.25
C LYS A 155 7.04 16.58 25.95
N ALA A 156 6.10 16.00 25.19
CA ALA A 156 5.00 15.23 25.76
C ALA A 156 5.46 13.97 26.50
N TRP A 157 6.50 13.30 26.00
CA TRP A 157 7.06 12.08 26.58
C TRP A 157 8.17 12.32 27.61
N GLY A 158 8.54 13.58 27.86
CA GLY A 158 9.56 13.93 28.86
C GLY A 158 10.96 13.47 28.49
N VAL A 159 11.27 13.38 27.19
CA VAL A 159 12.59 13.00 26.67
C VAL A 159 13.27 14.20 26.02
N GLU A 160 14.59 14.24 26.07
CA GLU A 160 15.38 15.36 25.50
C GLU A 160 15.25 15.46 23.98
N SER A 161 15.28 14.31 23.30
CA SER A 161 15.18 14.25 21.84
C SER A 161 14.56 12.93 21.37
N LEU A 162 14.04 12.96 20.15
CA LEU A 162 13.54 11.79 19.43
C LEU A 162 14.26 11.65 18.09
N PRO A 163 14.44 10.43 17.57
CA PRO A 163 15.16 10.20 16.32
C PRO A 163 14.48 10.89 15.13
N ALA A 164 15.30 11.42 14.23
CA ALA A 164 14.86 12.14 13.03
C ALA A 164 14.86 11.27 11.77
N HIS A 165 15.62 10.17 11.78
CA HIS A 165 15.75 9.26 10.66
C HIS A 165 14.62 8.23 10.67
N THR A 166 14.22 7.79 9.48
CA THR A 166 13.29 6.67 9.32
C THR A 166 13.92 5.39 9.88
N GLY A 167 13.15 4.64 10.68
CA GLY A 167 13.56 3.33 11.17
C GLY A 167 13.58 2.26 10.08
N TYR A 168 13.93 1.03 10.44
CA TYR A 168 13.89 -0.10 9.52
C TYR A 168 12.46 -0.60 9.31
N ARG A 169 12.19 -1.13 8.11
CA ARG A 169 10.94 -1.84 7.80
C ARG A 169 11.09 -3.30 8.18
N ILE A 170 10.04 -3.92 8.71
CA ILE A 170 10.09 -5.34 9.11
C ILE A 170 10.42 -6.28 7.95
N SER A 171 9.99 -5.95 6.73
CA SER A 171 10.36 -6.71 5.51
C SER A 171 11.86 -6.69 5.19
N GLU A 172 12.63 -5.78 5.80
CA GLU A 172 14.09 -5.72 5.67
C GLU A 172 14.79 -6.58 6.73
N LEU A 173 14.09 -7.13 7.71
CA LEU A 173 14.67 -7.84 8.86
C LEU A 173 15.69 -8.93 8.45
N PRO A 174 15.43 -9.82 7.48
CA PRO A 174 16.43 -10.81 7.06
C PRO A 174 17.72 -10.19 6.55
N HIS A 175 17.62 -9.10 5.79
CA HIS A 175 18.79 -8.39 5.29
C HIS A 175 19.56 -7.70 6.42
N ARG A 176 18.85 -6.99 7.31
CA ARG A 176 19.45 -6.23 8.41
C ARG A 176 20.11 -7.15 9.45
N ALA A 177 19.49 -8.29 9.76
CA ALA A 177 20.04 -9.30 10.66
C ALA A 177 21.34 -9.90 10.08
N ALA A 178 21.31 -10.32 8.80
CA ALA A 178 22.49 -10.91 8.14
C ALA A 178 23.69 -9.94 8.07
N HIS A 179 23.46 -8.63 8.04
CA HIS A 179 24.52 -7.60 8.05
C HIS A 179 24.88 -7.11 9.46
N GLY A 180 24.25 -7.65 10.51
CA GLY A 180 24.49 -7.24 11.91
C GLY A 180 24.01 -5.82 12.23
N GLU A 181 23.17 -5.23 11.39
CA GLU A 181 22.58 -3.89 11.56
C GLU A 181 21.40 -3.92 12.54
N VAL A 182 20.70 -5.04 12.61
CA VAL A 182 19.69 -5.35 13.62
C VAL A 182 20.14 -6.60 14.38
N ARG A 183 20.16 -6.51 15.71
CA ARG A 183 20.60 -7.62 16.59
C ARG A 183 19.48 -8.23 17.41
N ALA A 184 18.38 -7.50 17.58
CA ALA A 184 17.23 -7.99 18.32
C ALA A 184 15.93 -7.63 17.60
N ALA A 185 14.95 -8.51 17.68
CA ALA A 185 13.60 -8.27 17.18
C ALA A 185 12.59 -8.48 18.31
N TYR A 186 11.73 -7.48 18.52
CA TYR A 186 10.52 -7.62 19.32
C TYR A 186 9.35 -7.74 18.34
N ILE A 187 8.83 -8.94 18.18
CA ILE A 187 7.75 -9.28 17.24
C ILE A 187 6.46 -9.45 18.03
N MET A 188 5.46 -8.60 17.77
CA MET A 188 4.21 -8.58 18.53
C MET A 188 3.03 -8.86 17.61
N GLY A 189 2.32 -9.98 17.85
CA GLY A 189 1.09 -10.32 17.14
C GLY A 189 1.27 -10.59 15.63
N GLU A 190 2.45 -11.04 15.22
CA GLU A 190 2.77 -11.40 13.83
C GLU A 190 3.37 -12.81 13.76
N ASP A 191 3.12 -13.53 12.65
CA ASP A 191 3.65 -14.87 12.40
C ASP A 191 4.53 -14.94 11.12
N PRO A 192 5.64 -14.18 11.05
CA PRO A 192 6.47 -14.08 9.84
C PRO A 192 7.08 -15.43 9.41
N LEU A 193 7.26 -16.41 10.31
CA LEU A 193 7.69 -17.77 9.93
C LEU A 193 6.60 -18.61 9.22
N GLN A 194 5.40 -18.05 9.05
CA GLN A 194 4.29 -18.63 8.29
C GLN A 194 3.81 -17.73 7.16
N THR A 195 3.76 -16.41 7.37
CA THR A 195 3.04 -15.49 6.47
C THR A 195 3.93 -14.68 5.53
N ASP A 196 5.21 -14.54 5.84
CA ASP A 196 6.12 -13.77 4.99
C ASP A 196 6.55 -14.55 3.75
N ALA A 197 6.98 -13.82 2.73
CA ALA A 197 7.58 -14.41 1.55
C ALA A 197 8.95 -15.02 1.90
N GLU A 198 9.31 -16.10 1.20
CA GLU A 198 10.61 -16.76 1.37
C GLU A 198 10.92 -17.15 2.83
N LEU A 199 10.11 -18.05 3.40
CA LEU A 199 10.20 -18.47 4.80
C LEU A 199 11.61 -18.93 5.23
N SER A 200 12.43 -19.46 4.32
CA SER A 200 13.82 -19.80 4.60
C SER A 200 14.69 -18.59 4.97
N ALA A 201 14.47 -17.45 4.31
CA ALA A 201 15.19 -16.21 4.61
C ALA A 201 14.81 -15.68 6.00
N VAL A 202 13.52 -15.71 6.34
CA VAL A 202 13.05 -15.29 7.66
C VAL A 202 13.56 -16.22 8.76
N ARG A 203 13.55 -17.54 8.55
CA ARG A 203 14.17 -18.48 9.51
C ARG A 203 15.64 -18.19 9.73
N LYS A 204 16.39 -17.94 8.66
CA LYS A 204 17.81 -17.59 8.77
C LYS A 204 18.01 -16.27 9.53
N ALA A 205 17.09 -15.32 9.38
CA ALA A 205 17.10 -14.08 10.15
C ALA A 205 16.99 -14.33 11.66
N PHE A 206 16.11 -15.24 12.09
CA PHE A 206 16.02 -15.64 13.49
C PHE A 206 17.33 -16.23 14.01
N ASP A 207 18.02 -17.04 13.20
CA ASP A 207 19.34 -17.59 13.57
C ASP A 207 20.45 -16.53 13.64
N ASP A 208 20.34 -15.42 12.91
CA ASP A 208 21.33 -14.33 12.87
C ASP A 208 21.11 -13.27 13.97
N LEU A 209 19.91 -13.20 14.54
CA LEU A 209 19.60 -12.29 15.63
C LEU A 209 20.17 -12.81 16.96
N GLU A 210 20.63 -11.90 17.81
CA GLU A 210 21.09 -12.20 19.16
C GLU A 210 19.92 -12.42 20.14
N LEU A 211 18.76 -11.86 19.85
CA LEU A 211 17.55 -11.99 20.67
C LEU A 211 16.28 -11.83 19.84
N VAL A 212 15.38 -12.80 19.95
CA VAL A 212 14.03 -12.73 19.40
C VAL A 212 12.99 -12.87 20.50
N ILE A 213 12.23 -11.81 20.71
CA ILE A 213 11.09 -11.78 21.61
C ILE A 213 9.83 -11.89 20.76
N VAL A 214 8.97 -12.85 21.09
CA VAL A 214 7.64 -12.95 20.48
C VAL A 214 6.58 -12.73 21.54
N GLN A 215 5.76 -11.71 21.35
CA GLN A 215 4.54 -11.48 22.14
C GLN A 215 3.33 -11.90 21.31
N ASP A 216 2.67 -12.98 21.72
CA ASP A 216 1.54 -13.57 20.99
C ASP A 216 0.52 -14.18 21.98
N ILE A 217 -0.67 -14.45 21.48
CA ILE A 217 -1.76 -15.12 22.20
C ILE A 217 -1.74 -16.64 21.97
N PHE A 218 -1.02 -17.12 20.96
CA PHE A 218 -0.87 -18.53 20.64
C PHE A 218 0.58 -18.94 20.44
N MET A 219 0.84 -20.25 20.52
CA MET A 219 2.11 -20.86 20.11
C MET A 219 2.17 -20.97 18.58
N THR A 220 2.40 -19.85 17.90
CA THR A 220 2.57 -19.78 16.44
C THR A 220 3.89 -20.41 15.98
N LYS A 221 4.11 -20.52 14.66
CA LYS A 221 5.41 -20.98 14.14
C LYS A 221 6.53 -20.04 14.59
N THR A 222 6.25 -18.74 14.57
CA THR A 222 7.18 -17.70 15.02
C THR A 222 7.44 -17.78 16.52
N ALA A 223 6.40 -17.90 17.36
CA ALA A 223 6.58 -18.05 18.80
C ALA A 223 7.40 -19.30 19.16
N SER A 224 7.18 -20.41 18.46
CA SER A 224 7.91 -21.66 18.70
C SER A 224 9.41 -21.58 18.39
N ALA A 225 9.85 -20.55 17.68
CA ALA A 225 11.25 -20.28 17.32
C ALA A 225 11.86 -19.09 18.09
N ALA A 226 11.14 -18.52 19.07
CA ALA A 226 11.61 -17.37 19.84
C ALA A 226 12.54 -17.76 21.00
N ASP A 227 13.42 -16.84 21.39
CA ASP A 227 14.21 -16.97 22.61
C ASP A 227 13.37 -16.69 23.87
N VAL A 228 12.45 -15.72 23.76
CA VAL A 228 11.54 -15.32 24.84
C VAL A 228 10.11 -15.21 24.28
N ILE A 229 9.17 -15.87 24.96
CA ILE A 229 7.74 -15.79 24.63
C ILE A 229 7.02 -15.04 25.76
N LEU A 230 6.26 -14.00 25.39
CA LEU A 230 5.44 -13.22 26.30
C LEU A 230 3.96 -13.40 25.95
N PRO A 231 3.15 -14.09 26.78
CA PRO A 231 1.73 -14.25 26.50
C PRO A 231 0.97 -12.94 26.75
N SER A 232 0.11 -12.54 25.81
CA SER A 232 -0.83 -11.43 26.00
C SER A 232 -2.28 -11.91 26.17
N THR A 233 -3.17 -11.01 26.60
CA THR A 233 -4.62 -11.26 26.55
C THR A 233 -5.11 -11.25 25.10
N SER A 234 -6.11 -12.09 24.79
CA SER A 234 -6.77 -12.15 23.50
C SER A 234 -7.86 -11.08 23.36
N TRP A 235 -8.33 -10.88 22.12
CA TRP A 235 -9.60 -10.21 21.90
C TRP A 235 -10.71 -10.89 22.71
N GLY A 236 -11.53 -10.09 23.40
CA GLY A 236 -12.55 -10.54 24.36
C GLY A 236 -12.07 -10.57 25.81
N GLU A 237 -10.76 -10.49 26.05
CA GLU A 237 -10.15 -10.49 27.39
C GLU A 237 -9.56 -9.11 27.76
N HIS A 238 -9.57 -8.17 26.82
CA HIS A 238 -9.23 -6.76 27.00
C HIS A 238 -10.15 -5.86 26.16
N GLU A 239 -10.05 -4.55 26.38
CA GLU A 239 -10.76 -3.52 25.62
C GLU A 239 -9.79 -2.54 24.92
N GLY A 240 -10.28 -1.78 23.94
CA GLY A 240 -9.48 -0.86 23.15
C GLY A 240 -10.25 -0.21 21.99
N VAL A 241 -9.50 0.39 21.06
CA VAL A 241 -9.99 0.98 19.81
C VAL A 241 -9.22 0.40 18.63
#